data_AF-A0A9E4CDE8-F1
#
_entry.id   AF-A0A9E4CDE8-F1
#
_cell.length_a   1.000
_cell.length_b   1.000
_cell.length_c   1.000
_cell.angle_alpha   90.00
_cell.angle_beta   90.00
_cell.angle_gamma   90.00
#
_symmetry.space_group_name_H-M   'P 1'
#
loop_
_entity.id
_entity.type
_entity.pdbx_description
1 polymer ?
#
loop_
_entity_poly.entity_id
_entity_poly.type
_entity_poly.pdbx_seq_one_letter_code
_entity_poly.pdbx_strand_id
1 'polypeptide(L)'
;MPDSAVLATTEMDGGIVLLHLQTSQYYSLNGTGAQIWQGIQAQQTVGELSRRLVDQYAITHAEATAVVNTLLAELRGETLVQVEPIGVV
;
A
#
# COMPACT_ATOMS: atom_id res chain seq x y z
N MET A 1 2.15 -1.39 -8.18
CA MET A 1 0.91 -0.69 -8.58
C MET A 1 -0.31 -1.51 -8.16
N PRO A 2 -1.51 -0.92 -7.98
CA PRO A 2 -2.72 -1.70 -7.70
C PRO A 2 -3.05 -2.70 -8.80
N ASP A 3 -3.68 -3.82 -8.45
CA ASP A 3 -4.24 -4.72 -9.46
C ASP A 3 -5.49 -4.09 -10.13
N SER A 4 -5.68 -4.36 -11.42
CA SER A 4 -6.82 -3.87 -12.20
C SER A 4 -8.19 -4.31 -11.66
N ALA A 5 -8.26 -5.42 -10.92
CA ALA A 5 -9.47 -5.94 -10.31
C ALA A 5 -9.80 -5.31 -8.95
N VAL A 6 -9.01 -4.35 -8.46
CA VAL A 6 -9.18 -3.73 -7.14
C VAL A 6 -9.75 -2.33 -7.26
N LEU A 7 -10.87 -2.11 -6.56
CA LEU A 7 -11.44 -0.77 -6.35
C LEU A 7 -11.12 -0.28 -4.94
N ALA A 8 -10.92 1.03 -4.79
CA ALA A 8 -10.65 1.66 -3.50
C ALA A 8 -11.65 2.79 -3.24
N THR A 9 -12.16 2.87 -2.01
CA THR A 9 -12.99 3.99 -1.53
C THR A 9 -12.47 4.50 -0.19
N THR A 10 -12.51 5.81 0.01
CA THR A 10 -12.07 6.44 1.27
C THR A 10 -13.18 6.35 2.33
N GLU A 11 -12.79 6.05 3.56
CA GLU A 11 -13.67 6.04 4.73
C GLU A 11 -13.73 7.43 5.38
N MET A 12 -14.77 7.68 6.18
CA MET A 12 -14.97 8.99 6.82
C MET A 12 -13.87 9.35 7.83
N ASP A 13 -13.18 8.36 8.38
CA ASP A 13 -12.09 8.49 9.35
C ASP A 13 -10.69 8.60 8.72
N GLY A 14 -10.61 8.60 7.38
CA GLY A 14 -9.36 8.64 6.64
C GLY A 14 -8.73 7.27 6.34
N GLY A 15 -9.42 6.18 6.69
CA GLY A 15 -9.11 4.84 6.19
C GLY A 15 -9.50 4.64 4.72
N ILE A 16 -9.22 3.46 4.17
CA ILE A 16 -9.62 3.06 2.82
C ILE A 16 -10.15 1.63 2.84
N VAL A 17 -11.29 1.41 2.18
CA VAL A 17 -11.80 0.08 1.86
C VAL A 17 -11.37 -0.31 0.45
N LEU A 18 -10.79 -1.50 0.32
CA LEU A 18 -10.44 -2.13 -0.95
C LEU A 18 -11.44 -3.26 -1.24
N LEU A 19 -11.97 -3.29 -2.46
CA LEU A 19 -12.81 -4.37 -2.98
C LEU A 19 -12.08 -5.08 -4.12
N HIS A 20 -11.81 -6.36 -3.95
CA HIS A 20 -11.30 -7.22 -5.02
C HIS A 20 -12.47 -7.82 -5.80
N LEU A 21 -12.72 -7.35 -7.02
CA LEU A 21 -13.91 -7.69 -7.80
C LEU A 21 -14.02 -9.19 -8.16
N GLN A 22 -12.90 -9.85 -8.42
CA GLN A 22 -12.91 -11.28 -8.78
C GLN A 22 -13.16 -12.21 -7.57
N THR A 23 -12.58 -11.91 -6.41
CA THR A 23 -12.74 -12.73 -5.21
C THR A 23 -13.92 -12.29 -4.34
N SER A 24 -14.52 -11.12 -4.62
CA SER A 24 -15.56 -10.47 -3.80
C SER A 24 -15.14 -10.22 -2.35
N GLN A 25 -13.82 -10.16 -2.08
CA GLN A 25 -13.27 -9.88 -0.76
C GLN A 25 -13.12 -8.37 -0.53
N TYR A 26 -13.34 -7.98 0.73
CA TYR A 26 -13.20 -6.62 1.21
C TYR A 26 -12.07 -6.54 2.23
N TYR A 27 -11.26 -5.48 2.14
CA TYR A 27 -10.15 -5.21 3.04
C TYR A 27 -10.23 -3.77 3.51
N SER A 28 -9.97 -3.52 4.79
CA SER A 28 -9.90 -2.17 5.34
C SER A 28 -8.46 -1.84 5.70
N LEU A 29 -8.01 -0.68 5.25
CA LEU A 29 -6.73 -0.10 5.60
C LEU A 29 -6.95 1.07 6.56
N ASN A 30 -6.21 1.07 7.67
CA ASN A 30 -6.17 2.21 8.58
C ASN A 30 -5.52 3.43 7.90
N GLY A 31 -5.50 4.58 8.60
CA GLY A 31 -4.93 5.82 8.04
C GLY A 31 -3.49 5.70 7.52
N THR A 32 -2.63 4.93 8.18
CA THR A 32 -1.26 4.68 7.69
C THR A 32 -1.26 3.81 6.44
N GLY A 33 -2.06 2.73 6.42
CA GLY A 33 -2.24 1.89 5.24
C GLY A 33 -2.83 2.66 4.05
N ALA A 34 -3.75 3.58 4.30
CA ALA A 34 -4.33 4.47 3.31
C ALA A 34 -3.28 5.35 2.64
N GLN A 35 -2.35 5.92 3.41
CA GLN A 35 -1.26 6.73 2.86
C GLN A 35 -0.28 5.91 2.02
N ILE A 36 0.04 4.70 2.46
CA ILE A 36 0.88 3.77 1.70
C ILE A 36 0.17 3.39 0.40
N TRP A 37 -1.12 3.08 0.45
CA TRP A 37 -1.94 2.77 -0.72
C TRP A 37 -1.94 3.92 -1.75
N GLN A 38 -2.16 5.16 -1.30
CA GLN A 38 -2.09 6.34 -2.17
C GLN A 38 -0.73 6.48 -2.84
N GLY A 39 0.37 6.21 -2.13
CA GLY A 39 1.70 6.22 -2.73
C GLY A 39 1.91 5.07 -3.73
N ILE A 40 1.35 3.89 -3.48
CA ILE A 40 1.34 2.78 -4.45
C ILE A 40 0.57 3.16 -5.73
N GLN A 41 -0.57 3.85 -5.60
CA GLN A 41 -1.33 4.37 -6.75
C GLN A 41 -0.52 5.41 -7.53
N ALA A 42 0.21 6.26 -6.82
CA ALA A 42 1.13 7.24 -7.41
C ALA A 42 2.48 6.64 -7.86
N GLN A 43 2.63 5.31 -7.86
CA GLN A 43 3.85 4.59 -8.25
C GLN A 43 5.11 5.02 -7.48
N GLN A 44 4.97 5.44 -6.23
CA GLN A 44 6.10 5.78 -5.36
C GLN A 44 6.90 4.53 -5.00
N THR A 45 8.21 4.71 -4.90
CA THR A 45 9.14 3.68 -4.43
C THR A 45 8.98 3.43 -2.93
N VAL A 46 9.46 2.28 -2.47
CA VAL A 46 9.51 1.96 -1.03
C VAL A 46 10.26 3.05 -0.25
N GLY A 47 11.38 3.55 -0.77
CA GLY A 47 12.15 4.61 -0.11
C GLY A 47 11.38 5.93 0.03
N GLU A 48 10.58 6.32 -0.96
CA GLU A 48 9.74 7.52 -0.89
C GLU A 48 8.59 7.35 0.11
N LEU A 49 7.95 6.18 0.11
CA LEU A 49 6.92 5.82 1.09
C LEU A 49 7.48 5.82 2.51
N SER A 50 8.64 5.21 2.72
CA SER A 50 9.30 5.17 4.03
C SER A 50 9.69 6.57 4.51
N ARG A 51 10.20 7.44 3.63
CA ARG A 51 10.50 8.83 3.99
C ARG A 51 9.27 9.58 4.47
N ARG A 52 8.13 9.43 3.78
CA ARG A 52 6.86 10.04 4.21
C ARG A 52 6.44 9.61 5.62
N LEU A 53 6.61 8.32 5.95
CA LEU A 53 6.28 7.81 7.29
C LEU A 53 7.23 8.35 8.37
N VAL A 54 8.53 8.47 8.06
CA VAL A 54 9.51 9.09 8.97
C VAL A 54 9.09 10.52 9.30
N ASP A 55 8.75 11.31 8.29
CA ASP A 55 8.37 12.72 8.45
C ASP A 55 7.10 12.89 9.30
N GLN A 56 6.21 11.89 9.31
CA GLN A 56 4.91 11.97 9.97
C GLN A 56 4.85 11.34 11.36
N TYR A 57 5.62 10.27 11.61
CA TYR A 57 5.49 9.45 12.82
C TYR A 57 6.71 9.47 13.74
N ALA A 58 7.74 10.27 13.44
CA ALA A 58 8.98 10.37 14.21
C ALA A 58 9.65 9.00 14.48
N ILE A 59 9.56 8.10 13.51
CA ILE A 59 10.19 6.77 13.51
C ILE A 59 11.48 6.79 12.69
N THR A 60 12.31 5.77 12.85
CA THR A 60 13.50 5.59 12.01
C THR A 60 13.13 5.16 10.59
N HIS A 61 14.02 5.42 9.63
CA HIS A 61 13.85 4.95 8.26
C HIS A 61 13.76 3.42 8.17
N ALA A 62 14.50 2.69 9.03
CA ALA A 62 14.48 1.23 9.06
C ALA A 62 13.10 0.70 9.50
N GLU A 63 12.53 1.27 10.56
CA GLU A 63 11.16 0.94 11.02
C GLU A 63 10.12 1.28 9.95
N ALA A 64 10.21 2.47 9.35
CA ALA A 64 9.33 2.87 8.25
C ALA A 64 9.41 1.93 7.05
N THR A 65 10.62 1.47 6.70
CA THR A 65 10.84 0.50 5.61
C THR A 65 10.23 -0.85 5.95
N ALA A 66 10.37 -1.32 7.20
CA ALA A 66 9.75 -2.56 7.65
C ALA A 66 8.22 -2.48 7.56
N VAL A 67 7.60 -1.38 8.02
CA VAL A 67 6.15 -1.17 7.94
C VAL A 67 5.66 -1.21 6.50
N VAL A 68 6.31 -0.47 5.59
CA VAL A 68 5.93 -0.46 4.17
C VAL A 68 6.06 -1.85 3.54
N ASN A 69 7.16 -2.56 3.83
CA ASN A 69 7.39 -3.90 3.28
C ASN A 69 6.40 -4.94 3.81
N THR A 70 6.05 -4.89 5.09
CA THR A 70 5.04 -5.78 5.68
C THR A 70 3.70 -5.59 5.00
N LEU A 71 3.22 -4.35 4.86
CA LEU A 71 1.95 -4.09 4.19
C LEU A 71 2.00 -4.49 2.71
N LEU A 72 3.11 -4.20 2.00
CA LEU A 72 3.27 -4.65 0.62
C LEU A 72 3.23 -6.18 0.49
N ALA A 73 3.79 -6.91 1.44
CA ALA A 73 3.74 -8.37 1.46
C ALA A 73 2.32 -8.89 1.66
N GLU A 74 1.56 -8.30 2.59
CA GLU A 74 0.14 -8.62 2.83
C GLU A 74 -0.71 -8.33 1.58
N LEU A 75 -0.61 -7.12 1.02
CA LEU A 75 -1.34 -6.74 -0.19
C LEU A 75 -1.01 -7.65 -1.39
N ARG A 76 0.25 -8.09 -1.52
CA ARG A 76 0.66 -9.06 -2.56
C ARG A 76 0.07 -10.44 -2.31
N GLY A 77 0.09 -10.91 -1.06
CA GLY A 77 -0.50 -12.20 -0.69
C GLY A 77 -1.99 -12.27 -1.03
N GLU A 78 -2.69 -11.15 -0.89
CA GLU A 78 -4.11 -10.99 -1.22
C GLU A 78 -4.37 -10.63 -2.70
N THR A 79 -3.32 -10.61 -3.55
CA THR A 79 -3.42 -10.25 -4.99
C THR A 79 -3.97 -8.83 -5.23
N LEU A 80 -3.80 -7.92 -4.27
CA LEU A 80 -4.31 -6.56 -4.35
C LEU A 80 -3.38 -5.60 -5.10
N VAL A 81 -2.09 -5.94 -5.17
CA VAL A 81 -1.07 -5.14 -5.85
C VAL A 81 -0.19 -6.03 -6.71
N GLN A 82 0.24 -5.49 -7.85
CA GLN A 82 1.21 -6.12 -8.73
C GLN A 82 2.59 -5.49 -8.53
N VAL A 83 3.60 -6.36 -8.57
CA VAL A 83 5.01 -6.00 -8.60
C VAL A 83 5.44 -6.11 -10.05
N GLU A 84 5.93 -5.01 -10.60
CA GLU A 84 6.60 -5.09 -11.88
C GLU A 84 7.94 -5.79 -11.64
N PRO A 85 8.20 -6.96 -12.27
CA PRO A 85 9.51 -7.56 -12.20
C PRO A 85 10.49 -6.56 -12.83
N ILE A 86 11.55 -6.21 -12.10
CA ILE A 86 12.64 -5.41 -12.64
C ILE A 86 13.14 -6.17 -13.86
N GLY A 87 12.95 -5.60 -15.05
CA GLY A 87 13.34 -6.24 -16.30
C GLY A 87 14.81 -6.63 -16.24
N VAL A 88 15.07 -7.94 -16.21
CA VAL A 88 16.41 -8.46 -16.49
C VAL A 88 16.57 -8.33 -18.01
N VAL A 89 17.25 -7.27 -18.43
CA VAL A 89 17.80 -7.11 -19.78
C VAL A 89 18.96 -8.08 -20.00
#